data_AF-A0A9P7V583-F1
#
_entry.id   AF-A0A9P7V583-F1
#
_cell.length_a   1.000
_cell.length_b   1.000
_cell.length_c   1.000
_cell.angle_alpha   90.00
_cell.angle_beta   90.00
_cell.angle_gamma   90.00
#
_symmetry.space_group_name_H-M   'P 1'
#
loop_
_entity.id
_entity.type
_entity.pdbx_description
1 polymer ?
#
loop_
_entity_poly.entity_id
_entity_poly.type
_entity_poly.pdbx_seq_one_letter_code
_entity_poly.pdbx_strand_id
1 'polypeptide(L)'
;MQASVVRSFHKSSAVLLRRPWQTFKDGQLWYGYMKTGSKRHPLTTKQGNKHYYKGTGSSGYGKLNSNGKYVVNWSKVRTYVVPLDLGQTNLKPLVSPFVPQVRQQFVGYDDGFKSADLTWQKIVDFIEYGENYDLVDAALNGYLEEYINPEVVKKEAEQ
;
A
#
# COMPACT_ATOMS: atom_id res chain seq x y z
N MET A 1 -54.51 -44.45 30.14
CA MET A 1 -53.38 -44.03 29.29
C MET A 1 -53.96 -43.20 28.15
N GLN A 2 -53.81 -41.88 28.17
CA GLN A 2 -54.21 -41.06 27.01
C GLN A 2 -53.12 -41.13 25.95
N ALA A 3 -53.52 -41.45 24.72
CA ALA A 3 -52.61 -41.43 23.58
C ALA A 3 -52.11 -40.00 23.36
N SER A 4 -50.79 -39.81 23.44
CA SER A 4 -50.16 -38.54 23.09
C SER A 4 -50.36 -38.29 21.60
N VAL A 5 -51.25 -37.36 21.25
CA VAL A 5 -51.42 -36.89 19.88
C VAL A 5 -50.10 -36.21 19.48
N VAL A 6 -49.41 -36.76 18.48
CA VAL A 6 -48.22 -36.15 17.90
C VAL A 6 -48.61 -34.75 17.41
N ARG A 7 -48.26 -33.71 18.17
CA ARG A 7 -48.39 -32.32 17.72
C ARG A 7 -47.31 -32.10 16.67
N SER A 8 -47.67 -32.23 15.40
CA SER A 8 -46.83 -31.84 14.28
C SER A 8 -46.47 -30.34 14.42
N PHE A 9 -45.23 -30.07 14.81
CA PHE A 9 -44.74 -28.74 15.24
C PHE A 9 -44.54 -27.70 14.13
N HIS A 10 -45.06 -27.90 12.92
CA HIS A 10 -44.88 -26.95 11.81
C HIS A 10 -46.23 -26.41 11.35
N LYS A 11 -46.53 -25.16 11.71
CA LYS A 11 -47.85 -24.53 11.54
C LYS A 11 -48.29 -24.29 10.07
N SER A 12 -47.40 -24.39 9.09
CA SER A 12 -47.77 -24.33 7.66
C SER A 12 -46.71 -25.00 6.78
N SER A 13 -47.13 -25.54 5.63
CA SER A 13 -46.25 -26.14 4.62
C SER A 13 -45.18 -25.18 4.09
N ALA A 14 -45.45 -23.88 4.12
CA ALA A 14 -44.51 -22.83 3.69
C ALA A 14 -43.24 -22.74 4.55
N VAL A 15 -43.32 -23.06 5.85
CA VAL A 15 -42.16 -23.02 6.76
C VAL A 15 -41.18 -24.18 6.52
N LEU A 16 -41.67 -25.29 5.93
CA LEU A 16 -40.84 -26.42 5.54
C LEU A 16 -40.11 -26.19 4.21
N LEU A 17 -40.49 -25.16 3.46
CA LEU A 17 -39.77 -24.77 2.25
C LEU A 17 -38.42 -24.19 2.65
N ARG A 18 -37.38 -24.55 1.92
CA ARG A 18 -36.04 -23.99 2.14
C ARG A 18 -36.05 -22.46 2.10
N ARG A 19 -36.85 -21.89 1.20
CA ARG A 19 -37.07 -20.46 1.05
C ARG A 19 -38.56 -20.23 1.25
N PRO A 20 -38.99 -19.74 2.42
CA PRO A 20 -40.41 -19.60 2.75
C PRO A 20 -41.20 -18.70 1.79
N TRP A 21 -40.52 -17.76 1.12
CA TRP A 21 -41.13 -16.87 0.12
C TRP A 21 -41.27 -17.49 -1.28
N GLN A 22 -40.64 -18.63 -1.54
CA GLN A 22 -40.68 -19.30 -2.83
C GLN A 22 -41.60 -20.53 -2.74
N THR A 23 -42.89 -20.30 -2.98
CA THR A 23 -43.96 -21.28 -2.77
C THR A 23 -44.22 -22.18 -3.98
N PHE A 24 -43.67 -21.86 -5.14
CA PHE A 24 -43.81 -22.61 -6.39
C PHE A 24 -42.44 -22.97 -7.00
N LYS A 25 -42.45 -23.82 -8.04
CA LYS A 25 -41.24 -24.38 -8.63
C LYS A 25 -40.74 -23.52 -9.78
N ASP A 26 -39.74 -22.67 -9.52
CA ASP A 26 -39.32 -21.62 -10.48
C ASP A 26 -38.03 -21.98 -11.24
N GLY A 27 -37.55 -23.22 -11.09
CA GLY A 27 -36.25 -23.64 -11.61
C GLY A 27 -35.05 -23.08 -10.83
N GLN A 28 -35.28 -22.32 -9.75
CA GLN A 28 -34.21 -21.81 -8.88
C GLN A 28 -33.40 -22.96 -8.26
N LEU A 29 -32.09 -22.80 -8.29
CA LEU A 29 -31.17 -23.80 -7.77
C LEU A 29 -31.22 -23.92 -6.24
N TRP A 30 -30.65 -25.02 -5.73
CA TRP A 30 -30.35 -25.14 -4.31
C TRP A 30 -29.46 -23.92 -3.92
N TYR A 31 -28.29 -23.74 -4.49
CA TYR A 31 -27.47 -22.53 -4.23
C TYR A 31 -26.95 -21.94 -5.52
N GLY A 32 -26.59 -20.65 -5.49
CA GLY A 32 -26.10 -19.91 -6.64
C GLY A 32 -27.17 -19.65 -7.70
N TYR A 33 -26.72 -19.19 -8.87
CA TYR A 33 -27.56 -18.79 -9.99
C TYR A 33 -27.48 -19.79 -11.15
N MET A 34 -26.28 -20.27 -11.48
CA MET A 34 -26.03 -21.24 -12.53
C MET A 34 -25.14 -22.39 -12.03
N LYS A 35 -25.37 -23.60 -12.55
CA LYS A 35 -24.54 -24.79 -12.24
C LYS A 35 -23.27 -24.88 -13.09
N THR A 36 -23.28 -24.26 -14.26
CA THR A 36 -22.22 -24.36 -15.27
C THR A 36 -21.49 -23.02 -15.41
N GLY A 37 -20.26 -23.08 -15.91
CA GLY A 37 -19.39 -21.93 -16.13
C GLY A 37 -18.02 -22.38 -16.65
N SER A 38 -17.14 -21.43 -16.93
CA SER A 38 -15.75 -21.75 -17.31
C SER A 38 -15.03 -22.45 -16.15
N LYS A 39 -14.26 -23.49 -16.48
CA LYS A 39 -13.51 -24.28 -15.48
C LYS A 39 -12.01 -24.00 -15.51
N ARG A 40 -11.51 -23.31 -16.54
CA ARG A 40 -10.08 -23.09 -16.80
C ARG A 40 -9.59 -21.81 -16.13
N HIS A 41 -9.71 -21.75 -14.81
CA HIS A 41 -9.20 -20.65 -14.00
C HIS A 41 -7.93 -21.08 -13.24
N PRO A 42 -7.00 -20.16 -12.93
CA PRO A 42 -5.84 -20.48 -12.13
C PRO A 42 -6.26 -21.04 -10.76
N LEU A 43 -5.65 -22.17 -10.36
CA LEU A 43 -5.96 -22.80 -9.08
C LEU A 43 -5.58 -21.89 -7.91
N THR A 44 -6.41 -21.84 -6.86
CA THR A 44 -6.11 -21.12 -5.61
C THR A 44 -5.60 -22.08 -4.53
N THR A 45 -5.20 -21.54 -3.37
CA THR A 45 -4.78 -22.35 -2.21
C THR A 45 -5.90 -23.22 -1.62
N LYS A 46 -7.16 -22.98 -1.98
CA LYS A 46 -8.34 -23.72 -1.47
C LYS A 46 -8.80 -24.84 -2.40
N GLN A 47 -8.17 -25.00 -3.55
CA GLN A 47 -8.49 -26.03 -4.54
C GLN A 47 -7.42 -27.12 -4.55
N GLY A 48 -7.68 -28.22 -5.26
CA GLY A 48 -6.73 -29.33 -5.38
C GLY A 48 -6.84 -30.35 -4.24
N ASN A 49 -5.94 -31.34 -4.25
CA ASN A 49 -5.86 -32.39 -3.23
C ASN A 49 -4.94 -31.96 -2.06
N LYS A 50 -4.88 -32.77 -1.00
CA LYS A 50 -4.04 -32.58 0.19
C LYS A 50 -2.55 -32.34 -0.10
N HIS A 51 -2.03 -32.82 -1.23
CA HIS A 51 -0.63 -32.65 -1.64
C HIS A 51 -0.40 -31.42 -2.52
N TYR A 52 -1.47 -30.73 -2.95
CA TYR A 52 -1.34 -29.52 -3.72
C TYR A 52 -1.01 -28.35 -2.79
N TYR A 53 0.23 -27.88 -2.88
CA TYR A 53 0.69 -26.69 -2.19
C TYR A 53 1.06 -25.60 -3.20
N LYS A 54 0.34 -24.48 -3.17
CA LYS A 54 0.59 -23.33 -4.07
C LYS A 54 1.50 -22.26 -3.46
N GLY A 55 1.33 -21.98 -2.16
CA GLY A 55 1.97 -20.84 -1.49
C GLY A 55 1.30 -19.49 -1.76
N THR A 56 1.76 -18.45 -1.04
CA THR A 56 1.19 -17.08 -1.05
C THR A 56 2.26 -15.98 -1.11
N GLY A 57 3.52 -16.33 -1.40
CA GLY A 57 4.66 -15.39 -1.34
C GLY A 57 5.04 -14.93 0.06
N SER A 58 4.47 -15.53 1.10
CA SER A 58 4.64 -15.11 2.49
C SER A 58 5.86 -15.72 3.19
N SER A 59 6.40 -16.81 2.66
CA SER A 59 7.48 -17.61 3.28
C SER A 59 8.71 -17.68 2.36
N GLY A 60 9.88 -17.90 2.95
CA GLY A 60 11.18 -17.89 2.24
C GLY A 60 12.38 -17.59 3.14
N TYR A 61 12.16 -17.47 4.45
CA TYR A 61 13.14 -17.01 5.43
C TYR A 61 13.96 -18.14 6.06
N GLY A 62 13.93 -19.34 5.50
CA GLY A 62 14.43 -20.55 6.16
C GLY A 62 14.45 -21.74 5.22
N LYS A 63 14.60 -22.94 5.79
CA LYS A 63 14.65 -24.19 5.03
C LYS A 63 13.93 -25.31 5.77
N LEU A 64 13.43 -26.29 5.03
CA LEU A 64 13.03 -27.57 5.62
C LEU A 64 14.29 -28.41 5.89
N ASN A 65 14.34 -29.09 7.03
CA ASN A 65 15.36 -30.11 7.28
C ASN A 65 14.93 -31.47 6.70
N SER A 66 15.81 -32.48 6.79
CA SER A 66 15.53 -33.84 6.30
C SER A 66 14.29 -34.49 6.92
N ASN A 67 13.90 -34.05 8.12
CA ASN A 67 12.75 -34.57 8.86
C ASN A 67 11.46 -33.77 8.56
N GLY A 68 11.49 -32.84 7.60
CA GLY A 68 10.34 -32.02 7.22
C GLY A 68 10.00 -30.88 8.20
N LYS A 69 10.84 -30.60 9.20
CA LYS A 69 10.66 -29.46 10.10
C LYS A 69 11.24 -28.19 9.48
N TYR A 70 10.54 -27.07 9.63
CA TYR A 70 11.00 -25.77 9.16
C TYR A 70 12.00 -25.16 10.15
N VAL A 71 13.16 -24.75 9.65
CA VAL A 71 14.21 -24.06 10.40
C VAL A 71 14.32 -22.64 9.86
N VAL A 72 14.03 -21.65 10.72
CA VAL A 72 14.08 -20.23 10.38
C VAL A 72 15.54 -19.75 10.35
N ASN A 73 15.88 -18.98 9.33
CA ASN A 73 17.11 -18.20 9.28
C ASN A 73 16.78 -16.73 9.60
N TRP A 74 17.11 -16.30 10.82
CA TRP A 74 16.81 -14.96 11.31
C TRP A 74 17.46 -13.83 10.50
N SER A 75 18.57 -14.08 9.80
CA SER A 75 19.18 -13.07 8.92
C SER A 75 18.34 -12.73 7.68
N LYS A 76 17.37 -13.59 7.32
CA LYS A 76 16.44 -13.36 6.20
C LYS A 76 15.07 -12.87 6.65
N VAL A 77 14.79 -12.86 7.95
CA VAL A 77 13.49 -12.43 8.47
C VAL A 77 13.39 -10.91 8.32
N ARG A 78 12.33 -10.45 7.65
CA ARG A 78 12.08 -9.02 7.42
C ARG A 78 11.64 -8.34 8.71
N THR A 79 12.24 -7.20 9.03
CA THR A 79 11.89 -6.33 10.15
C THR A 79 11.47 -4.95 9.64
N TYR A 80 10.53 -4.31 10.31
CA TYR A 80 10.15 -2.92 10.05
C TYR A 80 10.76 -2.04 11.14
N VAL A 81 11.84 -1.32 10.80
CA VAL A 81 12.54 -0.44 11.75
C VAL A 81 11.73 0.84 11.90
N VAL A 82 11.31 1.14 13.12
CA VAL A 82 10.60 2.38 13.47
C VAL A 82 11.64 3.40 13.93
N PRO A 83 11.69 4.61 13.33
CA PRO A 83 12.57 5.67 13.79
C PRO A 83 12.30 6.04 15.26
N LEU A 84 13.36 6.39 15.98
CA LEU A 84 13.23 6.99 17.30
C LEU A 84 12.41 8.29 17.18
N ASP A 85 11.55 8.55 18.17
CA ASP A 85 10.77 9.78 18.30
C ASP A 85 9.71 10.05 17.22
N LEU A 86 9.37 9.08 16.36
CA LEU A 86 8.30 9.23 15.35
C LEU A 86 6.98 9.78 15.94
N GLY A 87 6.62 9.35 17.15
CA GLY A 87 5.41 9.78 17.86
C GLY A 87 5.48 11.20 18.45
N GLN A 88 6.67 11.78 18.55
CA GLN A 88 6.88 13.15 19.03
C GLN A 88 6.92 14.17 17.89
N THR A 89 7.03 13.71 16.64
CA THR A 89 7.09 14.60 15.47
C THR A 89 5.76 15.33 15.23
N ASN A 90 5.84 16.60 14.85
CA ASN A 90 4.69 17.39 14.43
C ASN A 90 4.24 17.09 13.00
N LEU A 91 5.03 16.32 12.24
CA LEU A 91 4.72 15.96 10.86
C LEU A 91 3.44 15.10 10.77
N LYS A 92 2.58 15.43 9.80
CA LYS A 92 1.29 14.76 9.55
C LYS A 92 1.26 14.20 8.12
N PRO A 93 0.42 13.19 7.86
CA PRO A 93 0.33 12.58 6.52
C PRO A 93 -0.22 13.52 5.45
N LEU A 94 -0.92 14.60 5.87
CA LEU A 94 -1.54 15.57 4.97
C LEU A 94 -1.12 16.98 5.36
N VAL A 95 -1.04 17.84 4.36
CA VAL A 95 -0.85 19.29 4.51
C VAL A 95 -2.23 19.97 4.41
N SER A 96 -2.40 21.11 5.09
CA SER A 96 -3.62 21.89 4.99
C SER A 96 -3.82 22.41 3.55
N PRO A 97 -5.04 22.35 2.98
CA PRO A 97 -5.31 22.87 1.63
C PRO A 97 -5.08 24.38 1.48
N PHE A 98 -5.02 25.11 2.59
CA PHE A 98 -4.74 26.55 2.61
C PHE A 98 -3.26 26.88 2.44
N VAL A 99 -2.37 25.88 2.57
CA VAL A 99 -0.94 26.08 2.37
C VAL A 99 -0.66 26.10 0.86
N PRO A 100 0.02 27.15 0.36
CA PRO A 100 0.38 27.26 -1.04
C PRO A 100 1.44 26.21 -1.42
N GLN A 101 1.42 25.80 -2.68
CA GLN A 101 2.37 24.84 -3.20
C GLN A 101 3.69 25.53 -3.59
N VAL A 102 4.78 25.15 -2.93
CA VAL A 102 6.13 25.58 -3.29
C VAL A 102 6.55 24.92 -4.60
N ARG A 103 7.11 25.71 -5.52
CA ARG A 103 7.65 25.28 -6.81
C ARG A 103 9.15 25.52 -6.84
N GLN A 104 9.90 24.55 -7.36
CA GLN A 104 11.35 24.64 -7.48
C GLN A 104 11.74 24.74 -8.95
N GLN A 105 12.66 25.65 -9.26
CA GLN A 105 13.19 25.87 -10.60
C GLN A 105 14.71 25.79 -10.56
N PHE A 106 15.29 25.05 -11.51
CA PHE A 106 16.73 24.82 -11.59
C PHE A 106 17.24 25.39 -12.91
N VAL A 107 18.04 26.45 -12.84
CA VAL A 107 18.57 27.17 -14.01
C VAL A 107 20.05 26.86 -14.16
N GLY A 108 20.45 26.33 -15.31
CA GLY A 108 21.86 25.97 -15.58
C GLY A 108 22.32 24.66 -14.95
N TYR A 109 21.39 23.81 -14.51
CA TYR A 109 21.68 22.45 -14.05
C TYR A 109 21.05 21.41 -14.98
N ASP A 110 21.88 20.58 -15.61
CA ASP A 110 21.42 19.64 -16.63
C ASP A 110 20.43 18.58 -16.10
N ASP A 111 20.65 18.05 -14.89
CA ASP A 111 19.80 17.04 -14.24
C ASP A 111 18.91 17.62 -13.12
N GLY A 112 18.73 18.95 -13.11
CA GLY A 112 17.93 19.68 -12.12
C GLY A 112 18.30 19.30 -10.68
N PHE A 113 17.33 18.79 -9.92
CA PHE A 113 17.51 18.38 -8.52
C PHE A 113 18.56 17.29 -8.30
N LYS A 114 18.80 16.42 -9.29
CA LYS A 114 19.77 15.32 -9.17
C LYS A 114 21.17 15.69 -9.60
N SER A 115 21.38 16.93 -10.06
CA SER A 115 22.67 17.34 -10.58
C SER A 115 23.76 17.31 -9.49
N ALA A 116 24.92 16.77 -9.87
CA ALA A 116 26.08 16.73 -9.00
C ALA A 116 26.58 18.14 -8.67
N ASP A 117 26.52 19.04 -9.66
CA ASP A 117 26.96 20.43 -9.53
C ASP A 117 26.10 21.21 -8.50
N LEU A 118 24.77 21.02 -8.51
CA LEU A 118 23.89 21.61 -7.50
C LEU A 118 24.24 21.07 -6.11
N THR A 119 24.43 19.76 -5.98
CA THR A 119 24.79 19.13 -4.70
C THR A 119 26.12 19.67 -4.18
N TRP A 120 27.11 19.84 -5.07
CA TRP A 120 28.40 20.40 -4.71
C TRP A 120 28.28 21.84 -4.22
N GLN A 121 27.50 22.66 -4.91
CA GLN A 121 27.28 24.05 -4.51
C GLN A 121 26.54 24.15 -3.18
N LYS A 122 25.52 23.33 -2.96
CA LYS A 122 24.82 23.24 -1.66
C LYS A 122 25.76 22.86 -0.51
N ILE A 123 26.78 22.03 -0.77
CA ILE A 123 27.82 21.71 0.21
C ILE A 123 28.72 22.92 0.47
N VAL A 124 29.16 23.63 -0.58
CA VAL A 124 29.98 24.85 -0.45
C VAL A 124 29.21 25.92 0.33
N ASP A 125 27.96 26.20 -0.05
CA ASP A 125 27.11 27.18 0.61
C ASP A 125 26.88 26.82 2.09
N PHE A 126 26.65 25.54 2.41
CA PHE A 126 26.53 25.09 3.78
C PHE A 126 27.82 25.30 4.59
N ILE A 127 29.00 25.12 3.99
CA ILE A 127 30.30 25.36 4.65
C ILE A 127 30.51 26.86 4.89
N GLU A 128 30.15 27.70 3.92
CA GLU A 128 30.36 29.16 3.99
C GLU A 128 29.36 29.84 4.93
N TYR A 129 28.09 29.46 4.86
CA TYR A 129 26.99 30.17 5.52
C TYR A 129 26.32 29.38 6.66
N GLY A 130 26.58 28.08 6.81
CA GLY A 130 26.07 27.23 7.88
C GLY A 130 24.68 26.63 7.63
N GLU A 131 24.02 26.15 8.69
CA GLU A 131 22.79 25.34 8.62
C GLU A 131 21.59 26.05 7.96
N ASN A 132 21.53 27.38 8.06
CA ASN A 132 20.36 28.18 7.67
C ASN A 132 20.58 28.98 6.37
N TYR A 133 21.52 28.55 5.53
CA TYR A 133 21.90 29.28 4.31
C TYR A 133 20.76 29.42 3.28
N ASP A 134 19.84 28.46 3.25
CA ASP A 134 18.71 28.41 2.31
C ASP A 134 17.40 28.97 2.89
N LEU A 135 17.42 29.60 4.07
CA LEU A 135 16.21 30.16 4.67
C LEU A 135 15.76 31.41 3.92
N VAL A 136 14.88 31.21 2.95
CA VAL A 136 14.21 32.28 2.19
C VAL A 136 12.73 32.33 2.56
N ASP A 137 12.18 33.54 2.68
CA ASP A 137 10.74 33.70 2.83
C ASP A 137 10.02 33.40 1.50
N ALA A 138 9.49 32.18 1.41
CA ALA A 138 8.77 31.71 0.23
C ALA A 138 7.57 32.60 -0.14
N ALA A 139 6.97 33.32 0.81
CA ALA A 139 5.85 34.21 0.51
C ALA A 139 6.27 35.43 -0.31
N LEU A 140 7.48 35.97 -0.09
CA LEU A 140 8.02 37.09 -0.86
C LEU A 140 8.28 36.70 -2.32
N ASN A 141 8.71 35.46 -2.55
CA ASN A 141 9.05 34.96 -3.88
C ASN A 141 7.88 34.28 -4.60
N GLY A 142 6.63 34.49 -4.14
CA GLY A 142 5.46 33.88 -4.77
C GLY A 142 5.47 32.35 -4.74
N TYR A 143 6.08 31.77 -3.70
CA TYR A 143 6.26 30.32 -3.51
C TYR A 143 7.11 29.65 -4.58
N LEU A 144 8.05 30.39 -5.16
CA LEU A 144 9.00 29.90 -6.14
C LEU A 144 10.42 29.95 -5.56
N GLU A 145 11.05 28.77 -5.49
CA GLU A 145 12.44 28.58 -5.10
C GLU A 145 13.29 28.40 -6.36
N GLU A 146 14.16 29.35 -6.63
CA GLU A 146 15.09 29.30 -7.76
C GLU A 146 16.49 28.89 -7.30
N TYR A 147 17.03 27.89 -7.99
CA TYR A 147 18.41 27.44 -7.86
C TYR A 147 19.11 27.74 -9.17
N ILE A 148 20.03 28.71 -9.16
CA ILE A 148 20.74 29.17 -10.35
C ILE A 148 22.20 28.73 -10.27
N ASN A 149 22.71 28.17 -11.36
CA ASN A 149 24.13 27.81 -11.43
C ASN A 149 25.00 29.10 -11.50
N PRO A 150 25.98 29.28 -10.61
CA PRO A 150 26.90 30.42 -10.58
C PRO A 150 27.68 30.60 -11.88
N GLU A 151 27.88 29.55 -12.69
CA GLU A 151 28.49 29.70 -14.01
C GLU A 151 27.61 30.48 -14.98
N VAL A 152 26.29 30.32 -14.90
CA VAL A 152 25.33 31.09 -15.70
C VAL A 152 25.34 32.54 -15.25
N VAL A 153 25.31 32.78 -13.93
CA VAL A 153 25.39 34.13 -13.35
C VAL A 153 26.67 34.85 -13.77
N LYS A 154 27.82 34.15 -13.75
CA LYS A 154 29.11 34.72 -14.22
C LYS A 154 29.07 35.08 -15.70
N LYS A 155 28.50 34.23 -16.55
CA LYS A 155 28.35 34.51 -17.99
C LYS A 155 27.44 35.70 -18.28
N GLU A 156 26.37 35.87 -17.51
CA GLU A 156 25.46 37.02 -17.63
C GLU A 156 26.10 38.32 -17.16
N ALA A 157 26.94 38.29 -16.13
CA ALA A 157 27.63 39.47 -15.61
C ALA A 157 28.78 39.97 -16.51
N GLU A 158 29.29 39.11 -17.40
CA GLU A 158 30.36 39.43 -18.35
C GLU A 158 29.84 39.99 -19.70
N GLN A 159 28.52 39.97 -19.94
CA GLN A 159 27.86 40.53 -21.13
C GLN A 159 27.39 41.97 -20.92
#